data_AF-A0A7I0JF07-F1
#
_entry.id   AF-A0A7I0JF07-F1
#
_cell.length_a   1.000
_cell.length_b   1.000
_cell.length_c   1.000
_cell.angle_alpha   90.00
_cell.angle_beta   90.00
_cell.angle_gamma   90.00
#
_symmetry.space_group_name_H-M   'P 1'
#
loop_
_entity.id
_entity.type
_entity.pdbx_description
1 polymer ?
#
loop_
_entity_poly.entity_id
_entity_poly.type
_entity_poly.pdbx_seq_one_letter_code
_entity_poly.pdbx_strand_id
1 'polypeptide(L)' 'RHPHVRRVEVGTPEGTVETIAPAAIFNSERLSLRPVPALGAHTEAVREEVRAGLGASAVSA' A
#
# COMPACT_ATOMS: atom_id res chain seq x y z
N ARG A 1 -9.60 -25.98 -8.37
CA ARG A 1 -9.61 -25.02 -7.24
C ARG A 1 -8.68 -25.57 -6.17
N HIS A 2 -7.65 -24.81 -5.75
CA HIS A 2 -6.66 -25.32 -4.79
C HIS A 2 -7.18 -25.16 -3.35
N PRO A 3 -7.19 -26.22 -2.52
CA PRO A 3 -7.86 -26.21 -1.21
C PRO A 3 -7.25 -25.22 -0.22
N HIS A 4 -5.95 -24.93 -0.34
CA HIS A 4 -5.25 -24.01 0.56
C HIS A 4 -5.16 -22.56 0.03
N VAL A 5 -5.68 -22.27 -1.15
CA VAL A 5 -5.65 -20.90 -1.68
C VAL A 5 -6.77 -20.08 -1.06
N ARG A 6 -6.38 -19.00 -0.37
CA ARG A 6 -7.28 -17.96 0.13
C ARG A 6 -7.36 -16.82 -0.87
N ARG A 7 -8.54 -16.22 -1.00
CA ARG A 7 -8.80 -15.11 -1.92
C ARG A 7 -9.31 -13.90 -1.13
N VAL A 8 -8.99 -12.71 -1.59
CA VAL A 8 -9.37 -11.43 -0.98
C VAL A 8 -9.75 -10.45 -2.08
N GLU A 9 -10.70 -9.58 -1.77
CA GLU A 9 -11.07 -8.46 -2.63
C GLU A 9 -10.16 -7.27 -2.36
N VAL A 10 -9.68 -6.63 -3.44
CA VAL A 10 -8.87 -5.43 -3.37
C VAL A 10 -9.47 -4.40 -4.32
N GLY A 11 -9.72 -3.19 -3.81
CA GLY A 11 -10.15 -2.07 -4.64
C GLY A 11 -8.98 -1.55 -5.49
N THR A 12 -9.20 -1.39 -6.78
CA THR A 12 -8.29 -0.68 -7.69
C THR A 12 -9.01 0.54 -8.29
N PRO A 13 -8.29 1.47 -8.93
CA PRO A 13 -8.89 2.62 -9.61
C PRO A 13 -9.94 2.24 -10.66
N GLU A 14 -9.81 1.06 -11.26
CA GLU A 14 -10.67 0.52 -12.30
C GLU A 14 -11.80 -0.36 -11.75
N GLY A 15 -11.83 -0.62 -10.44
CA GLY A 15 -12.85 -1.41 -9.77
C GLY A 15 -12.28 -2.44 -8.79
N THR A 16 -13.17 -3.24 -8.20
CA THR A 16 -12.75 -4.29 -7.26
C THR A 16 -12.28 -5.52 -8.01
N VAL A 17 -11.13 -6.07 -7.61
CA VAL A 17 -10.58 -7.31 -8.16
C VAL A 17 -10.40 -8.37 -7.08
N GLU A 18 -10.57 -9.64 -7.45
CA GLU A 18 -10.33 -10.78 -6.56
C GLU A 18 -8.91 -11.33 -6.75
N THR A 19 -8.08 -11.23 -5.72
CA THR A 19 -6.67 -11.64 -5.75
C THR A 19 -6.35 -12.72 -4.72
N ILE A 20 -5.17 -13.33 -4.82
CA ILE A 20 -4.67 -14.30 -3.84
C ILE A 20 -4.25 -13.55 -2.58
N ALA A 21 -4.73 -14.04 -1.43
CA ALA A 21 -4.37 -13.45 -0.15
C ALA A 21 -2.87 -13.65 0.14
N PRO A 22 -2.19 -12.65 0.74
CA PRO A 22 -0.82 -12.82 1.21
C PRO A 22 -0.66 -14.03 2.12
N ALA A 23 0.46 -14.74 1.98
CA ALA A 23 0.71 -16.00 2.68
C ALA A 23 0.91 -15.81 4.20
N ALA A 24 1.55 -14.71 4.60
CA ALA A 24 1.85 -14.44 5.99
C ALA A 24 0.57 -14.18 6.81
N ILE A 25 0.42 -14.95 7.89
CA ILE A 25 -0.53 -14.70 8.98
C ILE A 25 0.32 -14.54 10.22
N PHE A 26 0.30 -13.35 10.82
CA PHE A 26 1.08 -13.05 12.02
C PHE A 26 0.13 -12.99 13.22
N ASN A 27 0.44 -13.69 14.31
CA ASN A 27 -0.38 -13.73 15.53
C ASN A 27 -1.87 -14.06 15.30
N SER A 28 -2.20 -14.84 14.26
CA SER A 28 -3.59 -15.11 13.84
C SER A 28 -4.40 -13.85 13.47
N GLU A 29 -3.75 -12.70 13.28
CA GLU A 29 -4.38 -11.46 12.88
C GLU A 29 -4.65 -11.44 11.37
N ARG A 30 -5.83 -10.92 11.02
CA ARG A 30 -6.18 -10.69 9.61
C ARG A 30 -5.66 -9.32 9.21
N LEU A 31 -4.77 -9.30 8.22
CA LEU A 31 -4.30 -8.06 7.61
C LEU A 31 -5.46 -7.35 6.90
N SER A 32 -5.73 -6.10 7.28
CA SER A 32 -6.65 -5.24 6.54
C SER A 32 -5.93 -4.65 5.33
N LEU A 33 -6.26 -5.15 4.14
CA LEU A 33 -5.74 -4.58 2.89
C LEU A 33 -6.42 -3.24 2.60
N ARG A 34 -5.64 -2.31 2.05
CA ARG A 34 -6.14 -1.03 1.55
C ARG A 34 -6.21 -1.05 0.02
N PRO A 35 -7.01 -0.17 -0.59
CA PRO A 35 -7.07 -0.05 -2.05
C PRO A 35 -5.72 0.30 -2.67
N VAL A 36 -5.55 -0.10 -3.93
CA VAL A 36 -4.40 0.30 -4.75
C VAL A 36 -4.56 1.77 -5.14
N PRO A 37 -3.53 2.61 -4.94
CA PRO A 37 -3.61 4.01 -5.34
C PRO A 37 -3.64 4.13 -6.87
N ALA A 38 -4.35 5.15 -7.36
CA ALA A 38 -4.28 5.53 -8.76
C ALA A 38 -2.89 6.04 -9.14
N LEU A 39 -2.58 6.02 -10.44
CA LEU A 39 -1.34 6.57 -10.95
C LEU A 39 -1.23 8.04 -10.53
N GLY A 40 -0.14 8.36 -9.82
CA GLY A 40 0.13 9.72 -9.35
C GLY A 40 -0.64 10.17 -8.11
N ALA A 41 -1.46 9.31 -7.46
CA ALA A 41 -2.28 9.69 -6.31
C ALA A 41 -1.50 10.28 -5.11
N HIS A 42 -0.19 10.01 -5.03
CA HIS A 42 0.68 10.46 -3.93
C HIS A 42 1.88 11.29 -4.41
N THR A 43 1.92 11.73 -5.69
CA THR A 43 3.08 12.44 -6.24
C THR A 43 3.42 13.71 -5.46
N GLU A 44 2.44 14.58 -5.21
CA GLU A 44 2.68 15.84 -4.50
C GLU A 44 3.06 15.62 -3.03
N ALA A 45 2.36 14.72 -2.34
CA ALA A 45 2.67 14.38 -0.94
C ALA A 45 4.11 13.90 -0.78
N VAL A 46 4.59 13.04 -1.69
CA VAL A 46 5.98 12.57 -1.67
C VAL A 46 6.97 13.69 -2.01
N ARG A 47 6.65 14.57 -2.98
CA ARG A 47 7.50 15.74 -3.28
C ARG A 47 7.65 16.67 -2.08
N GLU A 48 6.56 16.92 -1.36
CA GLU A 48 6.55 17.74 -0.14
C GLU A 48 7.38 17.09 0.97
N GLU A 49 7.17 15.78 1.22
CA GLU A 49 7.93 15.01 2.22
C GLU A 49 9.44 15.10 1.97
N VAL A 50 9.86 14.87 0.72
CA VAL A 50 11.28 14.93 0.34
C VAL A 50 11.83 16.35 0.45
N ARG A 51 11.08 17.37 0.02
CA ARG A 51 11.49 18.78 0.16
C ARG A 51 11.71 19.15 1.64
N ALA A 52 10.79 18.73 2.51
CA ALA A 52 10.90 18.98 3.94
C ALA A 52 12.13 18.29 4.56
N GLY A 53 12.40 17.04 4.19
CA GLY A 53 13.58 16.30 4.66
C GLY A 53 14.92 16.92 4.22
N LEU A 54 14.99 17.41 2.97
CA LEU A 54 16.18 18.11 2.47
C LEU A 54 16.41 19.44 3.19
N GLY A 55 15.34 20.19 3.48
CA GLY A 55 15.41 21.41 4.28
C GLY A 55 15.91 21.16 5.70
N ALA A 56 15.45 20.08 6.35
CA ALA A 56 15.91 19.69 7.68
C ALA A 56 17.40 19.31 7.71
N SER A 57 17.88 18.64 6.66
CA SER A 57 19.29 18.23 6.54
C SER A 57 20.23 19.43 6.34
N ALA A 58 19.77 20.47 5.63
CA ALA A 58 20.56 21.68 5.37
C ALA A 58 20.70 22.60 6.59
N VAL A 59 19.76 22.55 7.55
CA VAL A 59 19.81 23.36 8.79
C VAL A 59 20.72 22.71 9.86
N SER A 60 21.06 21.44 9.70
CA SER A 60 21.91 20.68 10.63
C SER A 60 23.40 20.69 10.27
N ALA A 61 23.81 21.37 9.19
CA ALA A 61 25.19 21.47 8.69
C ALA A 61 25.73 22.90 8.84
#